data_AF-A0A4Y7UCN5-F1
#
_entry.id   AF-A0A4Y7UCN5-F1
#
_cell.length_a   1.000
_cell.length_b   1.000
_cell.length_c   1.000
_cell.angle_alpha   90.00
_cell.angle_beta   90.00
_cell.angle_gamma   90.00
#
_symmetry.space_group_name_H-M   'P 1'
#
loop_
_entity.id
_entity.type
_entity.pdbx_description
1 polymer ?
#
loop_
_entity_poly.entity_id
_entity_poly.type
_entity_poly.pdbx_seq_one_letter_code
_entity_poly.pdbx_strand_id
1 'polypeptide(L)'
;MKLKFNLFVLFSLLSCTAFSQNTYVFLGSYNRDKAAESIVVYQLDTLKGKLTKITAAKNLINPSFLTVSPNGKYVYACTDSKTENAGSVSSFEFNPQNKTLTFLNKQSSGGENPVYVSVHKSGKWLINGNYTEGSVSVHPLMENGKIDSIAQNFQYQDGSVHKKRQTRSHIHSTIFSPQFDYVFLPDLGADKIRCYQFDATLKQPLVEAPIPFTKTDPESGPRHLTFHPNQKFGYCIEEMSVSVSVYQYENGSLKKIQRINTHPDSITEGFESSDIHIAPDGKFLYATNRGKENNIAIFSIGANGLLTSIGYQSTLGKHPRIFAIDETGKFLIASNVLTGNVIVFKRNPKTGLLKKTGKEVKLENVSCVQIKKI
;
A
#
# COMPACT_ATOMS: atom_id res chain seq x y z
N MET A 1 5.09 80.05 0.90
CA MET A 1 4.19 79.00 1.41
C MET A 1 4.83 77.65 1.12
N LYS A 2 5.31 76.95 2.15
CA LYS A 2 6.11 75.71 2.05
C LYS A 2 5.17 74.51 1.99
N LEU A 3 5.30 73.64 0.99
CA LEU A 3 4.70 72.30 1.01
C LEU A 3 5.81 71.29 0.68
N LYS A 4 6.38 70.66 1.71
CA LYS A 4 7.30 69.53 1.56
C LYS A 4 6.46 68.25 1.65
N PHE A 5 6.35 67.55 0.54
CA PHE A 5 5.67 66.26 0.42
C PHE A 5 6.62 65.18 0.95
N ASN A 6 6.36 64.61 2.13
CA ASN A 6 7.09 63.46 2.64
C ASN A 6 6.45 62.20 2.06
N LEU A 7 7.15 61.55 1.13
CA LEU A 7 6.76 60.25 0.58
C LEU A 7 7.20 59.14 1.55
N PHE A 8 6.25 58.59 2.30
CA PHE A 8 6.47 57.39 3.11
C PHE A 8 6.43 56.16 2.18
N VAL A 9 7.58 55.57 1.87
CA VAL A 9 7.65 54.29 1.15
C VAL A 9 7.49 53.17 2.18
N LEU A 10 6.31 52.54 2.18
CA LEU A 10 6.01 51.37 2.99
C LEU A 10 6.64 50.14 2.32
N PHE A 11 7.79 49.67 2.83
CA PHE A 11 8.37 48.40 2.40
C PHE A 11 7.52 47.24 2.95
N SER A 12 6.67 46.65 2.10
CA SER A 12 5.99 45.40 2.42
C SER A 12 7.02 44.26 2.39
N LEU A 13 7.45 43.80 3.56
CA LEU A 13 8.21 42.56 3.71
C LEU A 13 7.33 41.39 3.25
N LEU A 14 7.50 40.95 2.00
CA LEU A 14 7.03 39.65 1.55
C LEU A 14 7.81 38.58 2.32
N SER A 15 7.22 38.09 3.41
CA SER A 15 7.68 36.90 4.09
C SER A 15 7.47 35.71 3.16
N CYS A 16 8.51 35.33 2.42
CA CYS A 16 8.58 34.05 1.72
C CYS A 16 8.57 32.93 2.77
N THR A 17 7.39 32.41 3.09
CA THR A 17 7.27 31.17 3.85
C THR A 17 7.78 30.03 2.97
N ALA A 18 9.05 29.66 3.15
CA ALA A 18 9.58 28.43 2.59
C ALA A 18 8.89 27.25 3.30
N PHE A 19 7.89 26.66 2.65
CA PHE A 19 7.30 25.42 3.14
C PHE A 19 8.37 24.32 3.05
N SER A 20 8.85 23.85 4.20
CA SER A 20 9.70 22.66 4.25
C SER A 20 8.91 21.47 3.68
N GLN A 21 9.44 20.84 2.64
CA GLN A 21 8.83 19.67 2.03
C GLN A 21 9.20 18.46 2.87
N ASN A 22 8.22 17.85 3.52
CA ASN A 22 8.41 16.77 4.47
C ASN A 22 7.68 15.48 4.05
N THR A 23 7.46 15.32 2.74
CA THR A 23 6.85 14.13 2.16
C THR A 23 7.92 13.23 1.58
N TYR A 24 7.94 11.96 2.01
CA TYR A 24 8.93 10.97 1.63
C TYR A 24 8.26 9.78 0.95
N VAL A 25 8.98 9.18 0.02
CA VAL A 25 8.58 8.01 -0.76
C VAL A 25 9.54 6.88 -0.45
N PHE A 26 9.03 5.79 0.07
CA PHE A 26 9.78 4.60 0.45
C PHE A 26 9.52 3.51 -0.59
N LEU A 27 10.60 3.00 -1.17
CA LEU A 27 10.56 2.00 -2.24
C LEU A 27 11.24 0.72 -1.76
N GLY A 28 10.54 -0.41 -1.82
CA GLY A 28 11.10 -1.74 -1.56
C GLY A 28 11.24 -2.52 -2.86
N SER A 29 12.35 -3.23 -3.04
CA SER A 29 12.64 -4.01 -4.25
C SER A 29 12.85 -5.49 -3.96
N TYR A 30 12.45 -6.37 -4.88
CA TYR A 30 12.97 -7.73 -4.89
C TYR A 30 14.47 -7.73 -5.22
N ASN A 31 15.26 -8.51 -4.48
CA ASN A 31 16.69 -8.66 -4.71
C ASN A 31 17.22 -9.95 -4.05
N ARG A 32 18.19 -10.60 -4.70
CA ARG A 32 19.00 -11.68 -4.10
C ARG A 32 20.42 -11.21 -3.77
N ASP A 33 20.87 -10.10 -4.36
CA ASP A 33 22.16 -9.49 -4.06
C ASP A 33 22.05 -8.58 -2.82
N LYS A 34 22.73 -8.95 -1.74
CA LYS A 34 22.76 -8.18 -0.48
C LYS A 34 23.51 -6.85 -0.62
N ALA A 35 24.38 -6.69 -1.62
CA ALA A 35 25.11 -5.44 -1.84
C ALA A 35 24.23 -4.36 -2.50
N ALA A 36 23.14 -4.76 -3.17
CA ALA A 36 22.19 -3.86 -3.78
C ALA A 36 21.42 -3.03 -2.73
N GLU A 37 21.14 -1.79 -3.09
CA GLU A 37 20.17 -0.97 -2.36
C GLU A 37 18.77 -1.55 -2.61
N SER A 38 18.10 -1.97 -1.54
CA SER A 38 16.85 -2.74 -1.64
C SER A 38 15.67 -2.06 -0.95
N ILE A 39 15.93 -1.14 -0.02
CA ILE A 39 14.95 -0.12 0.41
C ILE A 39 15.55 1.24 0.11
N VAL A 40 14.87 2.06 -0.70
CA VAL A 40 15.35 3.40 -1.09
C VAL A 40 14.32 4.44 -0.71
N VAL A 41 14.78 5.54 -0.10
CA VAL A 41 13.92 6.65 0.32
C VAL A 41 14.21 7.87 -0.54
N TYR A 42 13.15 8.46 -1.08
CA TYR A 42 13.16 9.73 -1.81
C TYR A 42 12.35 10.77 -1.05
N GLN A 43 12.68 12.04 -1.21
CA GLN A 43 11.81 13.16 -0.86
C GLN A 43 11.02 13.58 -2.09
N LEU A 44 9.71 13.76 -1.93
CA LEU A 44 8.79 14.22 -2.97
C LEU A 44 8.64 15.73 -2.90
N ASP A 45 8.95 16.39 -4.02
CA ASP A 45 8.56 17.77 -4.25
C ASP A 45 7.05 17.85 -4.51
N THR A 46 6.30 18.25 -3.48
CA THR A 46 4.83 18.32 -3.50
C THR A 46 4.27 19.46 -4.35
N LEU A 47 5.12 20.23 -5.03
CA LEU A 47 4.72 21.21 -6.04
C LEU A 47 4.96 20.69 -7.46
N LYS A 48 6.13 20.08 -7.69
CA LYS A 48 6.59 19.70 -9.05
C LYS A 48 6.51 18.20 -9.35
N GLY A 49 6.39 17.36 -8.32
CA GLY A 49 6.43 15.90 -8.43
C GLY A 49 7.84 15.34 -8.67
N LYS A 50 8.89 16.09 -8.32
CA LYS A 50 10.28 15.63 -8.43
C LYS A 50 10.64 14.73 -7.24
N LEU A 51 11.27 13.59 -7.51
CA LEU A 51 11.85 12.73 -6.48
C LEU A 51 13.35 13.03 -6.32
N THR A 52 13.80 13.26 -5.08
CA THR A 52 15.22 13.44 -4.75
C THR A 52 15.64 12.36 -3.76
N LYS A 53 16.61 11.52 -4.12
CA LYS A 53 17.07 10.42 -3.26
C LYS A 53 17.64 10.97 -1.94
N ILE A 54 17.24 10.37 -0.83
CA ILE A 54 17.66 10.74 0.53
C ILE A 54 18.63 9.71 1.09
N THR A 55 18.21 8.44 1.11
CA THR A 55 18.99 7.36 1.73
C THR A 55 18.56 6.01 1.17
N ALA A 56 19.30 4.96 1.51
CA ALA A 56 18.96 3.59 1.16
C ALA A 56 19.52 2.59 2.19
N ALA A 57 18.83 1.46 2.35
CA ALA A 57 19.33 0.31 3.09
C ALA A 57 19.85 -0.77 2.14
N LYS A 58 20.92 -1.45 2.59
CA LYS A 58 21.58 -2.61 1.97
C LYS A 58 21.60 -3.78 2.96
N ASN A 59 22.19 -4.90 2.56
CA ASN A 59 22.33 -6.12 3.37
C ASN A 59 20.99 -6.79 3.69
N LEU A 60 20.01 -6.63 2.81
CA LEU A 60 18.68 -7.22 2.91
C LEU A 60 18.40 -8.07 1.69
N ILE A 61 17.55 -9.07 1.85
CA ILE A 61 17.02 -9.89 0.76
C ILE A 61 15.53 -9.62 0.65
N ASN A 62 15.05 -9.43 -0.58
CA ASN A 62 13.64 -9.33 -0.94
C ASN A 62 12.76 -8.51 0.04
N PRO A 63 13.04 -7.21 0.32
CA PRO A 63 12.10 -6.31 0.98
C PRO A 63 10.85 -6.10 0.10
N SER A 64 9.93 -7.06 0.13
CA SER A 64 8.87 -7.23 -0.87
C SER A 64 7.66 -6.30 -0.66
N PHE A 65 7.45 -5.89 0.59
CA PHE A 65 6.44 -4.94 1.01
C PHE A 65 6.92 -4.19 2.25
N LEU A 66 6.57 -2.92 2.39
CA LEU A 66 6.90 -2.11 3.55
C LEU A 66 5.73 -1.24 3.98
N THR A 67 5.75 -0.84 5.23
CA THR A 67 4.85 0.16 5.82
C THR A 67 5.65 1.11 6.72
N VAL A 68 5.11 2.30 6.95
CA VAL A 68 5.74 3.32 7.79
C VAL A 68 4.90 3.49 9.04
N SER A 69 5.54 3.58 10.21
CA SER A 69 4.87 3.79 11.49
C SER A 69 4.00 5.06 11.46
N PRO A 70 2.94 5.14 12.29
CA PRO A 70 2.08 6.32 12.36
C PRO A 70 2.84 7.63 12.57
N ASN A 71 3.89 7.60 13.40
CA ASN A 71 4.76 8.74 13.71
C ASN A 71 5.87 9.02 12.66
N GLY A 72 5.96 8.24 11.58
CA GLY A 72 6.92 8.45 10.50
C GLY A 72 8.36 8.04 10.80
N LYS A 73 8.68 7.60 12.02
CA LYS A 73 10.06 7.33 12.48
C LYS A 73 10.58 5.94 12.12
N TYR A 74 9.68 4.97 11.94
CA TYR A 74 10.07 3.57 11.73
C TYR A 74 9.50 3.04 10.42
N VAL A 75 10.30 2.26 9.72
CA VAL A 75 9.91 1.50 8.52
C VAL A 75 9.94 0.03 8.87
N TYR A 76 8.84 -0.66 8.60
CA TYR A 76 8.73 -2.10 8.76
C TYR A 76 8.60 -2.76 7.40
N ALA A 77 9.41 -3.77 7.13
CA ALA A 77 9.46 -4.42 5.82
C ALA A 77 9.34 -5.94 5.95
N CYS A 78 8.54 -6.56 5.09
CA CYS A 78 8.64 -7.98 4.79
C CYS A 78 9.97 -8.23 4.10
N THR A 79 10.88 -8.99 4.71
CA THR A 79 12.21 -9.31 4.18
C THR A 79 12.42 -10.81 4.13
N ASP A 80 13.47 -11.24 3.43
CA ASP A 80 13.76 -12.65 3.16
C ASP A 80 12.60 -13.35 2.40
N SER A 81 11.62 -12.62 1.85
CA SER A 81 10.45 -13.20 1.17
C SER A 81 10.85 -14.19 0.07
N LYS A 82 10.15 -15.33 0.02
CA LYS A 82 10.43 -16.46 -0.88
C LYS A 82 11.81 -17.07 -0.66
N THR A 83 12.31 -17.07 0.57
CA THR A 83 13.50 -17.82 0.94
C THR A 83 13.04 -19.05 1.71
N GLU A 84 13.46 -20.22 1.28
CA GLU A 84 13.03 -21.48 1.87
C GLU A 84 13.38 -21.53 3.36
N ASN A 85 12.41 -21.93 4.18
CA ASN A 85 12.43 -21.90 5.65
C ASN A 85 12.84 -20.53 6.25
N ALA A 86 12.70 -19.44 5.50
CA ALA A 86 13.19 -18.13 5.86
C ALA A 86 12.27 -17.02 5.32
N GLY A 87 11.39 -16.49 6.16
CA GLY A 87 10.66 -15.26 5.91
C GLY A 87 10.66 -14.42 7.17
N SER A 88 10.94 -13.13 7.03
CA SER A 88 11.15 -12.23 8.16
C SER A 88 10.35 -10.94 8.02
N VAL A 89 10.13 -10.27 9.14
CA VAL A 89 9.80 -8.85 9.19
C VAL A 89 10.96 -8.10 9.83
N SER A 90 11.43 -7.04 9.19
CA SER A 90 12.57 -6.23 9.62
C SER A 90 12.14 -4.81 9.95
N SER A 91 12.76 -4.21 10.97
CA SER A 91 12.53 -2.83 11.40
C SER A 91 13.74 -1.95 11.14
N PHE A 92 13.46 -0.71 10.74
CA PHE A 92 14.45 0.33 10.48
C PHE A 92 14.00 1.65 11.11
N GLU A 93 14.95 2.41 11.63
CA GLU A 93 14.72 3.82 12.00
C GLU A 93 15.04 4.73 10.82
N PHE A 94 14.08 5.57 10.44
CA PHE A 94 14.26 6.61 9.43
C PHE A 94 14.46 7.97 10.10
N ASN A 95 15.59 8.61 9.80
CA ASN A 95 15.91 9.95 10.25
C ASN A 95 16.12 10.88 9.04
N PRO A 96 15.14 11.75 8.71
CA PRO A 96 15.24 12.61 7.55
C PRO A 96 16.29 13.72 7.68
N GLN A 97 16.59 14.18 8.91
CA GLN A 97 17.60 15.20 9.18
C GLN A 97 19.00 14.67 8.91
N ASN A 98 19.29 13.46 9.40
CA ASN A 98 20.57 12.78 9.21
C ASN A 98 20.65 12.02 7.89
N LYS A 99 19.53 11.92 7.15
CA LYS A 99 19.40 11.15 5.91
C LYS A 99 19.82 9.69 6.08
N THR A 100 19.40 9.06 7.19
CA THR A 100 19.73 7.66 7.50
C THR A 100 18.51 6.78 7.53
N LEU A 101 18.69 5.52 7.13
CA LEU A 101 17.75 4.42 7.33
C LEU A 101 18.52 3.28 8.01
N THR A 102 18.36 3.17 9.33
CA THR A 102 19.20 2.32 10.18
C THR A 102 18.46 1.04 10.54
N PHE A 103 19.03 -0.12 10.23
CA PHE A 103 18.46 -1.40 10.67
C PHE A 103 18.45 -1.52 12.19
N LEU A 104 17.32 -1.96 12.77
CA LEU A 104 17.14 -2.11 14.21
C LEU A 104 17.15 -3.58 14.64
N ASN A 105 16.24 -4.38 14.08
CA ASN A 105 16.17 -5.82 14.28
C ASN A 105 15.29 -6.49 13.21
N LYS A 106 15.22 -7.82 13.27
CA LYS A 106 14.25 -8.62 12.51
C LYS A 106 13.67 -9.75 13.35
N GLN A 107 12.50 -10.22 12.97
CA GLN A 107 11.81 -11.38 13.55
C GLN A 107 11.33 -12.32 12.46
N SER A 108 11.11 -13.59 12.79
CA SER A 108 10.42 -14.52 11.90
C SER A 108 9.03 -13.97 11.57
N SER A 109 8.60 -14.11 10.32
CA SER A 109 7.26 -13.71 9.88
C SER A 109 6.19 -14.79 10.15
N GLY A 110 6.58 -15.96 10.65
CA GLY A 110 5.68 -17.12 10.81
C GLY A 110 5.33 -17.83 9.50
N GLY A 111 6.09 -17.56 8.43
CA GLY A 111 6.04 -18.19 7.10
C GLY A 111 7.28 -17.79 6.28
N GLU A 112 7.43 -18.33 5.07
CA GLU A 112 8.60 -18.11 4.19
C GLU A 112 8.39 -16.97 3.20
N ASN A 113 7.15 -16.56 2.97
CA ASN A 113 6.81 -15.56 1.96
C ASN A 113 5.86 -14.50 2.51
N PRO A 114 6.31 -13.65 3.45
CA PRO A 114 5.58 -12.47 3.85
C PRO A 114 5.46 -11.52 2.65
N VAL A 115 4.25 -11.09 2.34
CA VAL A 115 3.94 -10.23 1.16
C VAL A 115 3.23 -8.93 1.51
N TYR A 116 2.84 -8.76 2.78
CA TYR A 116 2.15 -7.56 3.25
C TYR A 116 2.41 -7.39 4.74
N VAL A 117 2.56 -6.13 5.18
CA VAL A 117 2.71 -5.77 6.58
C VAL A 117 1.96 -4.47 6.88
N SER A 118 1.28 -4.45 8.02
CA SER A 118 0.51 -3.30 8.52
C SER A 118 0.83 -3.01 9.97
N VAL A 119 0.69 -1.74 10.35
CA VAL A 119 0.90 -1.26 11.72
C VAL A 119 -0.40 -0.68 12.25
N HIS A 120 -0.77 -1.10 13.46
CA HIS A 120 -1.93 -0.55 14.15
C HIS A 120 -1.71 0.94 14.48
N LYS A 121 -2.79 1.76 14.50
CA LYS A 121 -2.72 3.21 14.76
C LYS A 121 -1.98 3.61 16.04
N SER A 122 -1.96 2.74 17.05
CA SER A 122 -1.22 2.97 18.30
C SER A 122 0.30 2.88 18.16
N GLY A 123 0.81 2.33 17.06
CA GLY A 123 2.23 2.03 16.87
C GLY A 123 2.77 0.88 17.73
N LYS A 124 1.88 0.11 18.39
CA LYS A 124 2.27 -0.98 19.31
C LYS A 124 2.13 -2.39 18.73
N TRP A 125 1.55 -2.52 17.54
CA TRP A 125 1.26 -3.81 16.93
C TRP A 125 1.57 -3.80 15.44
N LEU A 126 2.18 -4.88 14.97
CA LEU A 126 2.47 -5.16 13.58
C LEU A 126 1.79 -6.48 13.19
N ILE A 127 1.20 -6.53 12.01
CA ILE A 127 0.58 -7.74 11.45
C ILE A 127 1.13 -7.98 10.06
N ASN A 128 1.66 -9.18 9.79
CA ASN A 128 2.09 -9.57 8.45
C ASN A 128 1.29 -10.77 7.93
N GLY A 129 1.09 -10.79 6.60
CA GLY A 129 0.48 -11.90 5.88
C GLY A 129 1.50 -12.67 5.06
N ASN A 130 1.45 -14.01 5.14
CA ASN A 130 2.34 -14.92 4.43
C ASN A 130 1.57 -15.63 3.30
N TYR A 131 2.03 -15.40 2.07
CA TYR A 131 1.36 -15.90 0.87
C TYR A 131 1.53 -17.42 0.71
N THR A 132 2.75 -17.95 0.87
CA THR A 132 3.04 -19.36 0.54
C THR A 132 2.39 -20.34 1.50
N GLU A 133 2.41 -20.03 2.80
CA GLU A 133 1.88 -20.85 3.90
C GLU A 133 0.39 -20.62 4.15
N GLY A 134 -0.16 -19.51 3.62
CA GLY A 134 -1.52 -19.09 3.94
C GLY A 134 -1.65 -18.76 5.43
N SER A 135 -0.77 -17.91 5.97
CA SER A 135 -0.77 -17.58 7.40
C SER A 135 -0.72 -16.08 7.69
N VAL A 136 -1.04 -15.71 8.93
CA VAL A 136 -0.94 -14.35 9.46
C VAL A 136 -0.26 -14.38 10.82
N SER A 137 0.69 -13.47 11.04
CA SER A 137 1.39 -13.32 12.32
C SER A 137 1.20 -11.94 12.90
N VAL A 138 1.17 -11.86 14.23
CA VAL A 138 1.06 -10.61 15.00
C VAL A 138 2.27 -10.45 15.90
N HIS A 139 2.84 -9.25 15.90
CA HIS A 139 4.01 -8.88 16.67
C HIS A 139 3.73 -7.64 17.53
N PRO A 140 4.10 -7.64 18.81
CA PRO A 140 4.24 -6.41 19.58
C PRO A 140 5.37 -5.54 18.99
N LEU A 141 5.19 -4.22 19.05
CA LEU A 141 6.20 -3.23 18.72
C LEU A 141 6.66 -2.52 19.99
N MET A 142 7.98 -2.47 20.17
CA MET A 142 8.61 -1.75 21.27
C MET A 142 8.63 -0.24 20.99
N GLU A 143 8.76 0.57 22.05
CA GLU A 143 8.80 2.05 21.94
C GLU A 143 9.97 2.56 21.08
N ASN A 144 11.09 1.83 21.08
CA ASN A 144 12.25 2.11 20.23
C ASN A 144 12.11 1.61 18.77
N GLY A 145 10.90 1.18 18.37
CA GLY A 145 10.60 0.72 17.02
C GLY A 145 11.01 -0.72 16.73
N LYS A 146 11.64 -1.45 17.66
CA LYS A 146 11.98 -2.87 17.45
C LYS A 146 10.73 -3.75 17.44
N ILE A 147 10.78 -4.83 16.66
CA ILE A 147 9.73 -5.85 16.57
C ILE A 147 10.01 -6.93 17.62
N ASP A 148 9.04 -7.23 18.47
CA ASP A 148 9.14 -8.33 19.44
C ASP A 148 8.74 -9.67 18.79
N SER A 149 9.00 -10.76 19.51
CA SER A 149 8.61 -12.12 19.13
C SER A 149 7.11 -12.24 18.84
N ILE A 150 6.76 -13.24 18.02
CA ILE A 150 5.37 -13.48 17.58
C ILE A 150 4.46 -13.68 18.81
N ALA A 151 3.39 -12.89 18.90
CA ALA A 151 2.34 -13.04 19.90
C ALA A 151 1.26 -14.04 19.46
N GLN A 152 0.94 -14.06 18.16
CA GLN A 152 -0.03 -14.98 17.55
C GLN A 152 0.40 -15.33 16.12
N ASN A 153 0.16 -16.58 15.70
CA ASN A 153 0.30 -17.03 14.32
C ASN A 153 -0.87 -17.95 13.97
N PHE A 154 -1.59 -17.64 12.90
CA PHE A 154 -2.71 -18.44 12.40
C PHE A 154 -2.41 -18.91 10.99
N GLN A 155 -2.53 -20.22 10.76
CA GLN A 155 -2.36 -20.83 9.45
C GLN A 155 -3.69 -21.38 8.93
N TYR A 156 -3.94 -21.21 7.64
CA TYR A 156 -5.15 -21.65 6.96
C TYR A 156 -4.82 -22.68 5.88
N GLN A 157 -5.69 -23.66 5.71
CA GLN A 157 -5.52 -24.75 4.74
C GLN A 157 -6.66 -24.83 3.72
N ASP A 158 -7.66 -23.95 3.83
CA ASP A 158 -8.74 -23.85 2.84
C ASP A 158 -8.19 -23.64 1.42
N GLY A 159 -8.91 -24.08 0.40
CA GLY A 159 -8.64 -23.74 -1.00
C GLY A 159 -9.93 -23.31 -1.71
N SER A 160 -9.84 -23.16 -3.02
CA SER A 160 -10.98 -22.91 -3.91
C SER A 160 -10.85 -23.72 -5.21
N VAL A 161 -11.62 -23.37 -6.24
CA VAL A 161 -11.86 -24.21 -7.41
C VAL A 161 -10.71 -24.21 -8.43
N HIS A 162 -9.87 -23.17 -8.46
CA HIS A 162 -8.78 -23.08 -9.44
C HIS A 162 -7.61 -24.03 -9.10
N LYS A 163 -7.46 -25.08 -9.90
CA LYS A 163 -6.56 -26.25 -9.68
C LYS A 163 -5.06 -26.00 -9.45
N LYS A 164 -4.55 -24.81 -9.76
CA LYS A 164 -3.12 -24.45 -9.55
C LYS A 164 -2.89 -23.31 -8.56
N ARG A 165 -3.68 -22.24 -8.67
CA ARG A 165 -3.54 -20.99 -7.90
C ARG A 165 -4.30 -20.98 -6.57
N GLN A 166 -5.25 -21.89 -6.38
CA GLN A 166 -6.16 -21.91 -5.23
C GLN A 166 -6.24 -23.30 -4.58
N THR A 167 -5.14 -24.05 -4.62
CA THR A 167 -5.06 -25.39 -4.00
C THR A 167 -5.00 -25.32 -2.47
N ARG A 168 -4.69 -24.15 -1.91
CA ARG A 168 -4.65 -23.83 -0.49
C ARG A 168 -4.74 -22.32 -0.29
N SER A 169 -4.74 -21.87 0.96
CA SER A 169 -4.91 -20.47 1.34
C SER A 169 -3.65 -19.67 0.99
N HIS A 170 -3.87 -18.42 0.59
CA HIS A 170 -2.82 -17.47 0.22
C HIS A 170 -3.22 -16.08 0.74
N ILE A 171 -2.88 -15.78 2.00
CA ILE A 171 -3.12 -14.46 2.60
C ILE A 171 -2.27 -13.44 1.86
N HIS A 172 -2.94 -12.48 1.20
CA HIS A 172 -2.27 -11.53 0.32
C HIS A 172 -2.17 -10.13 0.93
N SER A 173 -3.04 -9.78 1.88
CA SER A 173 -2.92 -8.52 2.63
C SER A 173 -3.46 -8.60 4.05
N THR A 174 -3.03 -7.67 4.90
CA THR A 174 -3.48 -7.51 6.29
C THR A 174 -3.99 -6.08 6.48
N ILE A 175 -5.29 -5.86 6.45
CA ILE A 175 -5.87 -4.50 6.36
C ILE A 175 -6.69 -4.20 7.61
N PHE A 176 -6.31 -3.17 8.37
CA PHE A 176 -7.14 -2.68 9.48
C PHE A 176 -8.41 -2.01 8.95
N SER A 177 -9.53 -2.17 9.67
CA SER A 177 -10.72 -1.33 9.50
C SER A 177 -10.38 0.15 9.73
N PRO A 178 -11.24 1.09 9.28
CA PRO A 178 -11.00 2.51 9.50
C PRO A 178 -10.81 2.89 10.97
N GLN A 179 -11.47 2.19 11.89
CA GLN A 179 -11.38 2.40 13.33
C GLN A 179 -10.26 1.58 14.00
N PHE A 180 -9.59 0.70 13.25
CA PHE A 180 -8.53 -0.21 13.72
C PHE A 180 -8.98 -1.23 14.77
N ASP A 181 -10.27 -1.54 14.81
CA ASP A 181 -10.93 -2.50 15.68
C ASP A 181 -11.25 -3.84 15.00
N TYR A 182 -11.02 -3.94 13.69
CA TYR A 182 -11.05 -5.18 12.92
C TYR A 182 -9.84 -5.27 12.00
N VAL A 183 -9.50 -6.51 11.60
CA VAL A 183 -8.49 -6.81 10.58
C VAL A 183 -9.10 -7.71 9.52
N PHE A 184 -8.96 -7.30 8.27
CA PHE A 184 -9.40 -8.03 7.08
C PHE A 184 -8.20 -8.67 6.37
N LEU A 185 -8.35 -9.94 6.00
CA LEU A 185 -7.33 -10.75 5.35
C LEU A 185 -7.87 -11.29 4.02
N PRO A 186 -7.71 -10.56 2.90
CA PRO A 186 -7.93 -11.12 1.58
C PRO A 186 -7.07 -12.39 1.37
N ASP A 187 -7.76 -13.51 1.19
CA ASP A 187 -7.20 -14.83 0.99
C ASP A 187 -7.44 -15.23 -0.47
N LEU A 188 -6.42 -14.98 -1.31
CA LEU A 188 -6.46 -15.26 -2.74
C LEU A 188 -6.78 -16.74 -3.00
N GLY A 189 -6.20 -17.61 -2.17
CA GLY A 189 -6.25 -19.06 -2.34
C GLY A 189 -7.60 -19.68 -1.99
N ALA A 190 -8.41 -19.01 -1.17
CA ALA A 190 -9.67 -19.54 -0.65
C ALA A 190 -10.93 -18.80 -1.13
N ASP A 191 -10.80 -17.74 -1.93
CA ASP A 191 -11.92 -16.84 -2.30
C ASP A 191 -12.68 -16.33 -1.06
N LYS A 192 -11.91 -15.86 -0.08
CA LYS A 192 -12.44 -15.31 1.19
C LYS A 192 -11.74 -14.00 1.53
N ILE A 193 -12.47 -13.10 2.17
CA ILE A 193 -11.90 -12.00 2.95
C ILE A 193 -12.14 -12.37 4.41
N ARG A 194 -11.12 -12.90 5.10
CA ARG A 194 -11.23 -13.28 6.52
C ARG A 194 -11.30 -12.03 7.39
N CYS A 195 -11.93 -12.12 8.55
CA CYS A 195 -12.15 -11.01 9.45
C CYS A 195 -11.90 -11.44 10.90
N TYR A 196 -11.14 -10.64 11.62
CA TYR A 196 -10.91 -10.75 13.06
C TYR A 196 -11.26 -9.41 13.71
N GLN A 197 -11.78 -9.44 14.94
CA GLN A 197 -11.73 -8.29 15.81
C GLN A 197 -10.28 -8.06 16.27
N PHE A 198 -9.94 -6.80 16.54
CA PHE A 198 -8.62 -6.41 17.01
C PHE A 198 -8.71 -5.64 18.33
N ASP A 199 -8.37 -6.32 19.42
CA ASP A 199 -8.29 -5.71 20.75
C ASP A 199 -6.83 -5.46 21.13
N ALA A 200 -6.41 -4.22 20.95
CA ALA A 200 -5.04 -3.79 21.22
C ALA A 200 -4.63 -3.85 22.70
N THR A 201 -5.57 -4.13 23.63
CA THR A 201 -5.31 -4.25 25.06
C THR A 201 -4.89 -5.66 25.48
N LEU A 202 -5.20 -6.67 24.65
CA LEU A 202 -4.87 -8.06 24.92
C LEU A 202 -3.43 -8.39 24.53
N LYS A 203 -2.84 -9.39 25.18
CA LYS A 203 -1.55 -9.97 24.76
C LYS A 203 -1.65 -10.69 23.42
N GLN A 204 -2.84 -11.20 23.10
CA GLN A 204 -3.20 -11.86 21.85
C GLN A 204 -4.35 -11.05 21.24
N PRO A 205 -4.06 -10.02 20.42
CA PRO A 205 -5.05 -9.02 20.04
C PRO A 205 -6.04 -9.45 18.95
N LEU A 206 -5.76 -10.50 18.17
CA LEU A 206 -6.73 -11.04 17.21
C LEU A 206 -7.74 -11.94 17.92
N VAL A 207 -9.00 -11.54 17.86
CA VAL A 207 -10.16 -12.24 18.43
C VAL A 207 -11.10 -12.62 17.28
N GLU A 208 -11.70 -13.80 17.34
CA GLU A 208 -12.64 -14.25 16.32
C GLU A 208 -13.80 -13.24 16.17
N ALA A 209 -14.06 -12.81 14.93
CA ALA A 209 -15.16 -11.89 14.65
C ALA A 209 -16.49 -12.66 14.57
N PRO A 210 -17.64 -12.04 14.94
CA PRO A 210 -18.96 -12.65 14.77
C PRO A 210 -19.24 -13.10 13.33
N ILE A 211 -18.69 -12.38 12.35
CA ILE A 211 -18.64 -12.79 10.94
C ILE A 211 -17.17 -13.05 10.61
N PRO A 212 -16.70 -14.31 10.64
CA PRO A 212 -15.26 -14.62 10.56
C PRO A 212 -14.69 -14.47 9.14
N PHE A 213 -15.54 -14.42 8.12
CA PHE A 213 -15.14 -14.11 6.76
C PHE A 213 -16.32 -13.71 5.87
N THR A 214 -16.01 -13.01 4.79
CA THR A 214 -16.89 -12.78 3.63
C THR A 214 -16.44 -13.65 2.48
N LYS A 215 -17.35 -14.38 1.83
CA LYS A 215 -17.04 -15.14 0.60
C LYS A 215 -16.96 -14.19 -0.60
N THR A 216 -16.00 -14.42 -1.48
CA THR A 216 -15.93 -13.77 -2.79
C THR A 216 -16.38 -14.74 -3.89
N ASP A 217 -16.46 -14.27 -5.13
CA ASP A 217 -16.82 -15.14 -6.25
C ASP A 217 -15.74 -16.21 -6.48
N PRO A 218 -16.10 -17.45 -6.86
CA PRO A 218 -15.10 -18.47 -7.20
C PRO A 218 -14.13 -17.99 -8.29
N GLU A 219 -12.85 -18.32 -8.12
CA GLU A 219 -11.74 -17.87 -8.98
C GLU A 219 -11.50 -16.35 -9.00
N SER A 220 -12.04 -15.62 -8.02
CA SER A 220 -11.75 -14.18 -7.87
C SER A 220 -10.30 -13.91 -7.48
N GLY A 221 -9.79 -14.63 -6.48
CA GLY A 221 -8.50 -14.37 -5.88
C GLY A 221 -8.40 -12.98 -5.25
N PRO A 222 -9.14 -12.69 -4.15
CA PRO A 222 -9.11 -11.38 -3.49
C PRO A 222 -7.70 -11.06 -2.99
N ARG A 223 -7.20 -9.88 -3.33
CA ARG A 223 -5.77 -9.54 -3.18
C ARG A 223 -5.52 -8.43 -2.16
N HIS A 224 -5.92 -7.21 -2.48
CA HIS A 224 -5.80 -6.03 -1.61
C HIS A 224 -7.20 -5.43 -1.37
N LEU A 225 -7.40 -4.84 -0.20
CA LEU A 225 -8.64 -4.16 0.20
C LEU A 225 -8.31 -2.72 0.63
N THR A 226 -9.17 -1.77 0.28
CA THR A 226 -9.08 -0.39 0.78
C THR A 226 -10.46 0.13 1.20
N PHE A 227 -10.49 0.98 2.22
CA PHE A 227 -11.73 1.58 2.74
C PHE A 227 -11.90 3.01 2.27
N HIS A 228 -13.14 3.37 1.94
CA HIS A 228 -13.49 4.75 1.64
C HIS A 228 -13.25 5.66 2.87
N PRO A 229 -12.80 6.92 2.71
CA PRO A 229 -12.60 7.85 3.83
C PRO A 229 -13.84 8.12 4.69
N ASN A 230 -15.04 7.93 4.14
CA ASN A 230 -16.31 8.02 4.89
C ASN A 230 -16.62 6.78 5.76
N GLN A 231 -15.79 5.74 5.70
CA GLN A 231 -15.84 4.56 6.55
C GLN A 231 -17.10 3.68 6.34
N LYS A 232 -17.81 3.85 5.22
CA LYS A 232 -19.04 3.08 4.90
C LYS A 232 -18.86 2.06 3.78
N PHE A 233 -17.75 2.12 3.06
CA PHE A 233 -17.52 1.27 1.89
C PHE A 233 -16.10 0.69 1.91
N GLY A 234 -15.97 -0.55 1.45
CA GLY A 234 -14.71 -1.23 1.17
C GLY A 234 -14.64 -1.67 -0.28
N TYR A 235 -13.43 -1.72 -0.84
CA TYR A 235 -13.19 -2.11 -2.23
C TYR A 235 -12.06 -3.12 -2.28
N CYS A 236 -12.35 -4.32 -2.75
CA CYS A 236 -11.37 -5.39 -2.87
C CYS A 236 -11.02 -5.59 -4.34
N ILE A 237 -9.73 -5.49 -4.67
CA ILE A 237 -9.23 -5.89 -5.98
C ILE A 237 -9.03 -7.41 -6.01
N GLU A 238 -9.46 -8.02 -7.10
CA GLU A 238 -9.43 -9.46 -7.32
C GLU A 238 -8.38 -9.77 -8.40
N GLU A 239 -7.32 -10.50 -8.04
CA GLU A 239 -6.16 -10.72 -8.90
C GLU A 239 -6.49 -11.53 -10.15
N MET A 240 -7.29 -12.60 -9.96
CA MET A 240 -7.49 -13.64 -10.96
C MET A 240 -8.66 -13.32 -11.89
N SER A 241 -9.70 -12.67 -11.36
CA SER A 241 -10.85 -12.21 -12.16
C SER A 241 -10.66 -10.83 -12.78
N VAL A 242 -9.66 -10.07 -12.33
CA VAL A 242 -9.31 -8.72 -12.83
C VAL A 242 -10.51 -7.78 -12.72
N SER A 243 -11.04 -7.73 -11.50
CA SER A 243 -12.19 -6.93 -11.14
C SER A 243 -12.03 -6.30 -9.76
N VAL A 244 -12.91 -5.34 -9.45
CA VAL A 244 -13.09 -4.78 -8.11
C VAL A 244 -14.47 -5.17 -7.61
N SER A 245 -14.51 -5.82 -6.45
CA SER A 245 -15.74 -6.00 -5.68
C SER A 245 -15.91 -4.84 -4.70
N VAL A 246 -17.10 -4.24 -4.72
CA VAL A 246 -17.50 -3.13 -3.85
C VAL A 246 -18.37 -3.66 -2.74
N TYR A 247 -18.10 -3.23 -1.51
CA TYR A 247 -18.80 -3.65 -0.31
C TYR A 247 -19.34 -2.46 0.46
N GLN A 248 -20.56 -2.58 0.96
CA GLN A 248 -20.99 -1.80 2.12
C GLN A 248 -20.32 -2.38 3.36
N TYR A 249 -19.73 -1.53 4.18
CA TYR A 249 -19.02 -1.90 5.41
C TYR A 249 -19.78 -1.41 6.64
N GLU A 250 -19.95 -2.31 7.62
CA GLU A 250 -20.54 -2.01 8.92
C GLU A 250 -20.02 -2.99 9.97
N ASN A 251 -19.32 -2.49 11.00
CA ASN A 251 -18.92 -3.25 12.21
C ASN A 251 -18.31 -4.64 11.94
N GLY A 252 -17.33 -4.70 11.04
CA GLY A 252 -16.67 -5.96 10.66
C GLY A 252 -17.34 -6.75 9.54
N SER A 253 -18.54 -6.33 9.10
CA SER A 253 -19.27 -6.97 8.00
C SER A 253 -18.97 -6.29 6.66
N LEU A 254 -18.80 -7.09 5.60
CA LEU A 254 -18.68 -6.64 4.22
C LEU A 254 -19.82 -7.24 3.39
N LYS A 255 -20.77 -6.40 2.95
CA LYS A 255 -21.86 -6.82 2.07
C LYS A 255 -21.58 -6.38 0.64
N LYS A 256 -21.36 -7.32 -0.27
CA LYS A 256 -21.08 -7.02 -1.69
C LYS A 256 -22.28 -6.31 -2.33
N ILE A 257 -22.03 -5.18 -3.01
CA ILE A 257 -23.05 -4.35 -3.68
C ILE A 257 -22.77 -4.13 -5.18
N GLN A 258 -21.55 -4.37 -5.64
CA GLN A 258 -21.17 -4.30 -7.05
C GLN A 258 -19.92 -5.14 -7.28
N ARG A 259 -19.74 -5.59 -8.53
CA ARG A 259 -18.48 -6.10 -9.05
C ARG A 259 -18.28 -5.51 -10.44
N ILE A 260 -17.10 -4.98 -10.73
CA ILE A 260 -16.80 -4.29 -11.99
C ILE A 260 -15.40 -4.65 -12.49
N ASN A 261 -15.23 -4.87 -13.78
CA ASN A 261 -13.94 -5.20 -14.39
C ASN A 261 -12.96 -4.01 -14.27
N THR A 262 -11.69 -4.30 -14.07
CA THR A 262 -10.62 -3.28 -14.14
C THR A 262 -10.04 -3.14 -15.52
N HIS A 263 -10.61 -3.79 -16.53
CA HIS A 263 -10.20 -3.70 -17.92
C HIS A 263 -11.43 -3.47 -18.80
N PRO A 264 -11.26 -2.99 -20.06
CA PRO A 264 -12.34 -2.96 -21.03
C PRO A 264 -12.84 -4.38 -21.35
N ASP A 265 -14.14 -4.54 -21.60
CA ASP A 265 -14.77 -5.84 -21.90
C ASP A 265 -14.20 -6.54 -23.15
N SER A 266 -13.56 -5.79 -24.05
CA SER A 266 -12.91 -6.33 -25.25
C SER A 266 -11.65 -7.15 -24.97
N ILE A 267 -11.09 -7.06 -23.76
CA ILE A 267 -9.88 -7.77 -23.36
C ILE A 267 -10.31 -9.00 -22.56
N THR A 268 -9.98 -10.22 -23.02
CA THR A 268 -10.46 -11.47 -22.40
C THR A 268 -9.37 -12.40 -21.85
N GLU A 269 -8.08 -12.14 -22.09
CA GLU A 269 -6.99 -12.94 -21.54
C GLU A 269 -5.69 -12.15 -21.25
N GLY A 270 -4.82 -12.74 -20.43
CA GLY A 270 -3.44 -12.27 -20.24
C GLY A 270 -3.29 -11.08 -19.29
N PHE A 271 -4.25 -10.88 -18.39
CA PHE A 271 -4.27 -9.82 -17.39
C PHE A 271 -4.29 -10.40 -15.98
N GLU A 272 -3.71 -9.64 -15.05
CA GLU A 272 -3.79 -9.89 -13.61
C GLU A 272 -3.86 -8.54 -12.90
N SER A 273 -4.83 -8.33 -12.04
CA SER A 273 -4.87 -7.12 -11.22
C SER A 273 -3.83 -7.16 -10.10
N SER A 274 -3.51 -6.02 -9.50
CA SER A 274 -2.57 -5.96 -8.40
C SER A 274 -3.04 -5.05 -7.26
N ASP A 275 -2.89 -3.74 -7.39
CA ASP A 275 -3.02 -2.84 -6.25
C ASP A 275 -4.24 -1.93 -6.39
N ILE A 276 -4.73 -1.41 -5.26
CA ILE A 276 -5.96 -0.62 -5.22
C ILE A 276 -5.85 0.49 -4.16
N HIS A 277 -6.15 1.73 -4.55
CA HIS A 277 -6.16 2.88 -3.64
C HIS A 277 -7.26 3.86 -3.98
N ILE A 278 -7.76 4.54 -2.96
CA ILE A 278 -8.73 5.63 -3.09
C ILE A 278 -7.98 6.96 -2.90
N ALA A 279 -8.31 7.95 -3.73
CA ALA A 279 -7.85 9.31 -3.51
C ALA A 279 -8.30 9.83 -2.12
N PRO A 280 -7.50 10.62 -1.40
CA PRO A 280 -7.87 11.11 -0.05
C PRO A 280 -9.21 11.88 0.02
N ASP A 281 -9.66 12.45 -1.09
CA ASP A 281 -10.95 13.14 -1.22
C ASP A 281 -12.16 12.19 -1.36
N GLY A 282 -11.93 10.87 -1.49
CA GLY A 282 -12.96 9.85 -1.65
C GLY A 282 -13.64 9.82 -3.03
N LYS A 283 -13.19 10.61 -4.00
CA LYS A 283 -13.93 10.76 -5.27
C LYS A 283 -13.53 9.77 -6.35
N PHE A 284 -12.32 9.23 -6.27
CA PHE A 284 -11.76 8.36 -7.30
C PHE A 284 -11.02 7.18 -6.71
N LEU A 285 -11.18 6.03 -7.36
CA LEU A 285 -10.47 4.79 -7.07
C LEU A 285 -9.55 4.43 -8.25
N TYR A 286 -8.37 3.90 -7.93
CA TYR A 286 -7.35 3.51 -8.89
C TYR A 286 -7.03 2.04 -8.66
N ALA A 287 -6.87 1.27 -9.73
CA ALA A 287 -6.53 -0.15 -9.68
C ALA A 287 -5.46 -0.46 -10.73
N THR A 288 -4.37 -1.15 -10.37
CA THR A 288 -3.34 -1.53 -11.36
C THR A 288 -3.62 -2.88 -12.00
N ASN A 289 -3.38 -2.97 -13.30
CA ASN A 289 -3.37 -4.22 -14.07
C ASN A 289 -1.99 -4.51 -14.63
N ARG A 290 -1.56 -5.77 -14.48
CA ARG A 290 -0.32 -6.34 -14.98
C ARG A 290 -0.60 -7.17 -16.24
N GLY A 291 0.44 -7.78 -16.80
CA GLY A 291 0.30 -8.63 -17.98
C GLY A 291 0.27 -7.81 -19.27
N LYS A 292 -0.72 -8.03 -20.14
CA LYS A 292 -0.82 -7.34 -21.44
C LYS A 292 -1.17 -5.85 -21.31
N GLU A 293 -1.86 -5.46 -20.23
CA GLU A 293 -2.39 -4.10 -20.07
C GLU A 293 -1.38 -3.07 -19.54
N ASN A 294 -0.66 -3.39 -18.46
CA ASN A 294 0.30 -2.49 -17.80
C ASN A 294 -0.23 -1.06 -17.60
N ASN A 295 -1.39 -0.97 -16.96
CA ASN A 295 -2.13 0.28 -16.79
C ASN A 295 -2.63 0.45 -15.34
N ILE A 296 -3.18 1.64 -15.07
CA ILE A 296 -4.00 1.97 -13.91
C ILE A 296 -5.41 2.24 -14.45
N ALA A 297 -6.37 1.41 -14.08
CA ALA A 297 -7.79 1.68 -14.26
C ALA A 297 -8.24 2.75 -13.27
N ILE A 298 -9.08 3.66 -13.73
CA ILE A 298 -9.56 4.82 -12.97
C ILE A 298 -11.07 4.77 -12.90
N PHE A 299 -11.62 4.87 -11.69
CA PHE A 299 -13.04 4.89 -11.43
C PHE A 299 -13.45 6.15 -10.69
N SER A 300 -14.61 6.72 -11.02
CA SER A 300 -15.31 7.65 -10.13
C SER A 300 -16.12 6.87 -9.09
N ILE A 301 -16.24 7.45 -7.89
CA ILE A 301 -16.99 6.88 -6.77
C ILE A 301 -18.28 7.69 -6.58
N GLY A 302 -19.43 7.03 -6.70
CA GLY A 302 -20.74 7.60 -6.40
C GLY A 302 -20.99 7.75 -4.90
N ALA A 303 -21.98 8.57 -4.52
CA ALA A 303 -22.35 8.76 -3.11
C ALA A 303 -22.82 7.46 -2.43
N ASN A 304 -23.33 6.51 -3.21
CA ASN A 304 -23.71 5.16 -2.80
C ASN A 304 -22.54 4.15 -2.80
N GLY A 305 -21.30 4.62 -3.01
CA GLY A 305 -20.10 3.79 -3.05
C GLY A 305 -19.87 3.05 -4.38
N LEU A 306 -20.80 3.13 -5.34
CA LEU A 306 -20.66 2.43 -6.62
C LEU A 306 -19.58 3.07 -7.49
N LEU A 307 -18.86 2.22 -8.22
CA LEU A 307 -17.80 2.59 -9.15
C LEU A 307 -18.36 2.75 -10.57
N THR A 308 -17.85 3.75 -11.27
CA THR A 308 -18.01 3.90 -12.73
C THR A 308 -16.62 4.06 -13.36
N SER A 309 -16.29 3.25 -14.37
CA SER A 309 -15.01 3.38 -15.08
C SER A 309 -14.97 4.70 -15.85
N ILE A 310 -13.87 5.44 -15.71
CA ILE A 310 -13.67 6.74 -16.38
C ILE A 310 -12.40 6.80 -17.22
N GLY A 311 -11.58 5.75 -17.23
CA GLY A 311 -10.44 5.63 -18.14
C GLY A 311 -9.32 4.74 -17.61
N TYR A 312 -8.29 4.62 -18.44
CA TYR A 312 -7.11 3.80 -18.19
C TYR A 312 -5.85 4.62 -18.48
N GLN A 313 -4.87 4.55 -17.58
CA GLN A 313 -3.60 5.23 -17.71
C GLN A 313 -2.47 4.22 -17.83
N SER A 314 -1.72 4.22 -18.94
CA SER A 314 -0.49 3.43 -19.03
C SER A 314 0.50 3.84 -17.92
N THR A 315 1.14 2.87 -17.27
CA THR A 315 2.20 3.11 -16.28
C THR A 315 3.57 3.32 -16.92
N LEU A 316 3.67 3.36 -18.25
CA LEU A 316 4.90 3.61 -19.02
C LEU A 316 6.03 2.64 -18.67
N GLY A 317 5.65 1.39 -18.40
CA GLY A 317 6.54 0.27 -18.10
C GLY A 317 5.73 -1.01 -18.03
N LYS A 318 6.35 -2.08 -17.54
CA LYS A 318 5.74 -3.42 -17.45
C LYS A 318 5.65 -3.91 -16.01
N HIS A 319 4.54 -4.59 -15.72
CA HIS A 319 4.22 -5.19 -14.43
C HIS A 319 4.10 -4.16 -13.29
N PRO A 320 3.11 -3.25 -13.35
CA PRO A 320 2.83 -2.31 -12.27
C PRO A 320 2.21 -3.01 -11.05
N ARG A 321 3.06 -3.52 -10.16
CA ARG A 321 2.62 -4.34 -9.01
C ARG A 321 1.99 -3.50 -7.90
N ILE A 322 2.39 -2.25 -7.76
CA ILE A 322 2.03 -1.39 -6.63
C ILE A 322 2.08 0.08 -7.06
N PHE A 323 1.28 0.91 -6.42
CA PHE A 323 1.41 2.35 -6.48
C PHE A 323 1.01 2.96 -5.13
N ALA A 324 1.24 4.26 -4.97
CA ALA A 324 0.73 5.00 -3.82
C ALA A 324 0.28 6.39 -4.24
N ILE A 325 -0.64 6.97 -3.47
CA ILE A 325 -1.13 8.33 -3.62
C ILE A 325 -0.64 9.12 -2.40
N ASP A 326 -0.10 10.32 -2.61
CA ASP A 326 0.34 11.15 -1.49
C ASP A 326 -0.85 11.66 -0.66
N GLU A 327 -0.61 12.03 0.59
CA GLU A 327 -1.65 12.47 1.53
C GLU A 327 -2.44 13.70 1.04
N THR A 328 -1.84 14.55 0.20
CA THR A 328 -2.55 15.70 -0.41
C THR A 328 -3.39 15.29 -1.63
N GLY A 329 -3.13 14.11 -2.17
CA GLY A 329 -3.74 13.57 -3.36
C GLY A 329 -3.27 14.20 -4.67
N LYS A 330 -2.23 15.01 -4.67
CA LYS A 330 -1.77 15.67 -5.91
C LYS A 330 -0.98 14.73 -6.81
N PHE A 331 -0.32 13.73 -6.24
CA PHE A 331 0.58 12.82 -6.93
C PHE A 331 0.24 11.36 -6.66
N LEU A 332 0.36 10.58 -7.72
CA LEU A 332 0.34 9.12 -7.71
C LEU A 332 1.70 8.63 -8.21
N ILE A 333 2.32 7.69 -7.50
CA ILE A 333 3.61 7.12 -7.86
C ILE A 333 3.46 5.62 -8.08
N ALA A 334 3.74 5.16 -9.30
CA ALA A 334 3.63 3.76 -9.68
C ALA A 334 5.02 3.19 -10.02
N SER A 335 5.29 1.96 -9.61
CA SER A 335 6.50 1.23 -9.98
C SER A 335 6.21 0.12 -10.97
N ASN A 336 7.13 -0.12 -11.91
CA ASN A 336 7.04 -1.20 -12.88
C ASN A 336 8.19 -2.19 -12.64
N VAL A 337 7.86 -3.36 -12.10
CA VAL A 337 8.86 -4.33 -11.63
C VAL A 337 9.77 -4.79 -12.78
N LEU A 338 9.20 -5.15 -13.94
CA LEU A 338 9.95 -5.76 -15.04
C LEU A 338 10.73 -4.74 -15.88
N THR A 339 10.28 -3.49 -15.95
CA THR A 339 10.98 -2.44 -16.71
C THR A 339 11.99 -1.67 -15.85
N GLY A 340 11.92 -1.80 -14.52
CA GLY A 340 12.85 -1.16 -13.60
C GLY A 340 12.72 0.37 -13.60
N ASN A 341 11.49 0.88 -13.60
CA ASN A 341 11.24 2.31 -13.51
C ASN A 341 10.08 2.66 -12.56
N VAL A 342 10.17 3.84 -11.96
CA VAL A 342 9.15 4.46 -11.12
C VAL A 342 8.69 5.76 -11.77
N ILE A 343 7.38 5.88 -11.95
CA ILE A 343 6.73 6.99 -12.64
C ILE A 343 5.88 7.81 -11.67
N VAL A 344 6.05 9.13 -11.72
CA VAL A 344 5.21 10.08 -10.99
C VAL A 344 4.15 10.65 -11.92
N PHE A 345 2.90 10.57 -11.49
CA PHE A 345 1.75 11.18 -12.14
C PHE A 345 1.20 12.30 -11.27
N LYS A 346 0.87 13.44 -11.87
CA LYS A 346 0.02 14.46 -11.26
C LYS A 346 -1.44 14.07 -11.50
N ARG A 347 -2.24 14.06 -10.43
CA ARG A 347 -3.67 13.76 -10.47
C ARG A 347 -4.47 15.03 -10.70
N ASN A 348 -5.50 14.94 -11.53
CA ASN A 348 -6.53 15.98 -11.60
C ASN A 348 -7.63 15.67 -10.55
N PRO A 349 -7.81 16.49 -9.50
CA PRO A 349 -8.80 16.22 -8.45
C PRO A 349 -10.26 16.37 -8.90
N LYS A 350 -10.51 16.98 -10.06
CA LYS A 350 -11.86 17.12 -10.62
C LYS A 350 -12.25 15.94 -11.51
N THR A 351 -11.28 15.38 -12.25
CA THR A 351 -11.56 14.34 -13.25
C THR A 351 -10.97 12.98 -12.89
N GLY A 352 -10.12 12.88 -11.87
CA GLY A 352 -9.39 11.66 -11.52
C GLY A 352 -8.25 11.28 -12.48
N LEU A 353 -8.20 11.89 -13.68
CA LEU A 353 -7.21 11.53 -14.68
C LEU A 353 -5.78 11.88 -14.25
N LEU A 354 -4.84 11.10 -14.77
CA LEU A 354 -3.43 11.15 -14.43
C LEU A 354 -2.63 11.76 -15.58
N LYS A 355 -1.61 12.56 -15.25
CA LYS A 355 -0.64 13.07 -16.23
C LYS A 355 0.76 12.87 -15.71
N LYS A 356 1.63 12.18 -16.47
CA LYS A 356 3.04 12.02 -16.12
C LYS A 356 3.67 13.38 -15.83
N THR A 357 4.43 13.47 -14.74
CA THR A 357 5.25 14.63 -14.39
C THR A 357 6.67 14.20 -14.06
N GLY A 358 7.61 15.13 -14.19
CA GLY A 358 9.01 14.88 -13.89
C GLY A 358 9.68 13.81 -14.78
N LYS A 359 10.91 13.47 -14.40
CA LYS A 359 11.67 12.36 -14.97
C LYS A 359 11.32 11.08 -14.24
N GLU A 360 11.36 9.97 -14.94
CA GLU A 360 11.28 8.66 -14.30
C GLU A 360 12.51 8.41 -13.42
N VAL A 361 12.34 7.62 -12.37
CA VAL A 361 13.45 7.09 -11.58
C VAL A 361 13.74 5.67 -12.07
N LYS A 362 15.00 5.40 -12.42
CA LYS A 362 15.45 4.04 -12.72
C LYS A 362 15.78 3.32 -11.42
N LEU A 363 14.99 2.31 -11.09
CA LEU A 363 15.20 1.45 -9.94
C LEU A 363 14.55 0.10 -10.24
N GLU A 364 15.36 -0.94 -10.22
CA GLU A 364 14.93 -2.28 -10.62
C GLU A 364 14.08 -2.94 -9.55
N ASN A 365 13.15 -3.80 -10.00
CA ASN A 365 12.41 -4.74 -9.17
C ASN A 365 11.59 -4.12 -8.03
N VAL A 366 11.25 -2.82 -8.09
CA VAL A 366 10.48 -2.11 -7.06
C VAL A 366 9.08 -2.71 -6.95
N SER A 367 8.85 -3.42 -5.85
CA SER A 367 7.64 -4.18 -5.53
C SER A 367 6.77 -3.52 -4.46
N CYS A 368 7.27 -2.48 -3.79
CA CYS A 368 6.51 -1.66 -2.85
C CYS A 368 6.75 -0.17 -3.05
N VAL A 369 5.70 0.65 -2.89
CA VAL A 369 5.74 2.10 -2.85
C VAL A 369 4.90 2.54 -1.65
N GLN A 370 5.48 3.29 -0.72
CA GLN A 370 4.75 3.98 0.35
C GLN A 370 5.08 5.46 0.32
N ILE A 371 4.10 6.31 0.62
CA ILE A 371 4.29 7.76 0.72
C ILE A 371 3.85 8.20 2.10
N LYS A 372 4.69 8.97 2.79
CA LYS A 372 4.40 9.46 4.14
C LYS A 372 4.84 10.91 4.29
N LYS A 373 3.98 11.73 4.87
CA LYS A 373 4.38 13.05 5.40
C LYS A 373 4.91 12.87 6.82
N ILE A 374 6.10 13.39 7.09
CA ILE A 374 6.85 13.21 8.36
C ILE A 374 7.03 14.55 9.07
#